data_AF-A0A3D0HHJ4-F1
#
_entry.id   AF-A0A3D0HHJ4-F1
#
_cell.length_a   1.000
_cell.length_b   1.000
_cell.length_c   1.000
_cell.angle_alpha   90.00
_cell.angle_beta   90.00
_cell.angle_gamma   90.00
#
_symmetry.space_group_name_H-M   'P 1'
#
loop_
_entity.id
_entity.type
_entity.pdbx_description
1 polymer ?
#
loop_
_entity_poly.entity_id
_entity_poly.type
_entity_poly.pdbx_seq_one_letter_code
_entity_poly.pdbx_strand_id
1 'polypeptide(L)'
;TGRATPFAVLEPVVLSGSTVSMATLHNREQVQLKDVRPGDTVVVRKAGDVIPEVVGPVLSLRPKNSKPWKFPTTCVCDLKSKLVQVEGEADTRCVEPECPFQRDQRIIHFASRGAMDIEGLGEKTVFALSDKNFVSDIGDLYSLTLEKLLQLDGFAELSAKNLLKAIADSKSRPLAKLLVGLGIKNLGPAAAESLSRRFGSLDAIIEATPEQLSEIDGVGEVIATKIANWFADKSHMAIIKKFRAAGVEFGNVAVNDAPQNLVGKAVVVTGTVEGFSREGAQEAITSRGGKSPGSVSAKTFALVVGDEPGASKLTKATELGVPIIDAAGFLKLLETGELPN
;
A
#
# COMPACT_ATOMS: atom_id res chain seq x y z
N THR A 1 -11.34 0.59 -1.10
CA THR A 1 -11.63 1.44 0.08
C THR A 1 -13.02 2.06 0.07
N GLY A 2 -13.82 1.93 -1.00
CA GLY A 2 -15.16 2.51 -1.06
C GLY A 2 -15.21 4.03 -1.26
N ARG A 3 -14.06 4.70 -1.39
CA ARG A 3 -13.99 6.16 -1.58
C ARG A 3 -14.71 6.61 -2.85
N ALA A 4 -15.76 7.41 -2.68
CA ALA A 4 -16.41 8.10 -3.78
C ALA A 4 -15.59 9.36 -4.12
N THR A 5 -14.89 9.33 -5.25
CA THR A 5 -13.95 10.40 -5.64
C THR A 5 -14.57 11.23 -6.76
N PRO A 6 -14.76 12.55 -6.59
CA PRO A 6 -15.29 13.42 -7.64
C PRO A 6 -14.19 13.78 -8.65
N PHE A 7 -14.54 13.74 -9.93
CA PHE A 7 -13.70 14.17 -11.04
C PHE A 7 -14.47 15.15 -11.92
N ALA A 8 -13.77 16.16 -12.43
CA ALA A 8 -14.27 17.01 -13.50
C ALA A 8 -13.98 16.35 -14.84
N VAL A 9 -15.02 16.12 -15.64
CA VAL A 9 -14.87 15.80 -17.06
C VAL A 9 -14.77 17.12 -17.81
N LEU A 10 -13.67 17.30 -18.53
CA LEU A 10 -13.29 18.55 -19.16
C LEU A 10 -13.38 18.43 -20.68
N GLU A 11 -13.64 19.55 -21.34
CA GLU A 11 -13.26 19.69 -22.74
C GLU A 11 -11.74 19.46 -22.86
N PRO A 12 -11.27 18.60 -23.80
CA PRO A 12 -9.86 18.26 -23.89
C PRO A 12 -8.96 19.48 -24.00
N VAL A 13 -8.00 19.60 -23.08
CA VAL A 13 -7.06 20.74 -23.02
C VAL A 13 -5.63 20.23 -22.95
N VAL A 14 -4.72 20.89 -23.67
CA VAL A 14 -3.28 20.55 -23.63
C VAL A 14 -2.64 21.20 -22.41
N LEU A 15 -2.05 20.39 -21.53
CA LEU A 15 -1.34 20.83 -20.33
C LEU A 15 0.01 20.14 -20.25
N SER A 16 1.09 20.91 -20.28
CA SER A 16 2.48 20.43 -20.22
C SER A 16 2.73 19.26 -21.19
N GLY A 17 2.35 19.43 -22.45
CA GLY A 17 2.60 18.46 -23.53
C GLY A 17 1.68 17.24 -23.59
N SER A 18 0.67 17.12 -22.71
CA SER A 18 -0.34 16.06 -22.82
C SER A 18 -1.76 16.61 -22.79
N THR A 19 -2.67 15.95 -23.50
CA THR A 19 -4.10 16.27 -23.47
C THR A 19 -4.72 15.72 -22.18
N VAL A 20 -5.45 16.57 -21.47
CA VAL A 20 -6.19 16.23 -20.24
C VAL A 20 -7.68 16.39 -20.52
N SER A 21 -8.45 15.33 -20.25
CA SER A 21 -9.92 15.31 -20.33
C SER A 21 -10.60 15.04 -18.98
N MET A 22 -9.82 14.68 -17.96
CA MET A 22 -10.30 14.47 -16.60
C MET A 22 -9.32 15.06 -15.60
N ALA A 23 -9.84 15.74 -14.58
CA ALA A 23 -9.05 16.29 -13.49
C ALA A 23 -9.71 15.99 -12.15
N THR A 24 -8.91 15.70 -11.13
CA THR A 24 -9.43 15.41 -9.79
C THR A 24 -10.02 16.66 -9.13
N LEU A 25 -11.11 16.47 -8.38
CA LEU A 25 -11.65 17.46 -7.45
C LEU A 25 -11.40 17.09 -5.98
N HIS A 26 -10.57 16.06 -5.74
CA HIS A 26 -10.20 15.47 -4.46
C HIS A 26 -11.34 14.80 -3.70
N ASN A 27 -12.24 15.59 -3.10
CA ASN A 27 -13.31 15.09 -2.22
C ASN A 27 -14.49 16.08 -2.17
N ARG A 28 -15.54 15.72 -1.42
CA ARG A 28 -16.78 16.50 -1.30
C ARG A 28 -16.54 17.94 -0.84
N GLU A 29 -15.75 18.12 0.21
CA GLU A 29 -15.48 19.42 0.82
C GLU A 29 -14.67 20.32 -0.10
N GLN A 30 -13.70 19.76 -0.82
CA GLN A 30 -12.91 20.48 -1.81
C GLN A 30 -13.76 20.98 -2.98
N VAL A 31 -14.73 20.20 -3.45
CA VAL A 31 -15.67 20.67 -4.48
C VAL A 31 -16.50 21.85 -3.96
N GLN A 32 -17.00 21.77 -2.73
CA GLN A 32 -17.80 22.83 -2.11
C GLN A 32 -16.97 24.10 -1.90
N LEU A 33 -15.74 23.96 -1.39
CA LEU A 33 -14.82 25.06 -1.15
C LEU A 33 -14.45 25.79 -2.44
N LYS A 34 -14.19 25.04 -3.52
CA LYS A 34 -13.85 25.59 -4.83
C LYS A 34 -15.08 26.16 -5.57
N ASP A 35 -16.31 25.83 -5.13
CA ASP A 35 -17.58 26.14 -5.80
C ASP A 35 -17.54 25.87 -7.31
N VAL A 36 -16.94 24.75 -7.73
CA VAL A 36 -16.88 24.36 -9.15
C VAL A 36 -18.21 23.74 -9.55
N ARG A 37 -18.77 24.20 -10.68
CA ARG A 37 -20.07 23.78 -11.17
C ARG A 37 -19.98 23.22 -12.59
N PRO A 38 -20.83 22.24 -12.96
CA PRO A 38 -20.92 21.78 -14.34
C PRO A 38 -21.19 22.95 -15.28
N GLY A 39 -20.38 23.06 -16.33
CA GLY A 39 -20.43 24.15 -17.30
C GLY A 39 -19.56 25.37 -16.96
N ASP A 40 -18.90 25.41 -15.79
CA ASP A 40 -17.91 26.45 -15.52
C ASP A 40 -16.67 26.30 -16.43
N THR A 41 -16.12 27.41 -16.90
CA THR A 41 -14.72 27.47 -17.31
C THR A 41 -13.86 27.36 -16.06
N VAL A 42 -12.87 26.46 -16.06
CA VAL A 42 -12.05 26.17 -14.88
C VAL A 42 -10.56 26.32 -15.16
N VAL A 43 -9.81 26.69 -14.14
CA VAL A 43 -8.34 26.65 -14.15
C VAL A 43 -7.89 25.25 -13.74
N VAL A 44 -7.06 24.63 -14.57
CA VAL A 44 -6.54 23.27 -14.37
C VAL A 44 -5.02 23.32 -14.34
N ARG A 45 -4.40 22.57 -13.43
CA ARG A 45 -2.94 22.42 -13.35
C ARG A 45 -2.57 20.95 -13.14
N LYS A 46 -1.30 20.61 -13.36
CA LYS A 46 -0.74 19.32 -12.96
C LYS A 46 0.02 19.46 -11.65
N ALA A 47 -0.44 18.80 -10.59
CA ALA A 47 0.31 18.70 -9.34
C ALA A 47 1.53 17.79 -9.56
N GLY A 48 2.72 18.31 -9.24
CA GLY A 48 4.00 17.60 -9.44
C GLY A 48 4.23 17.16 -10.88
N ASP A 49 3.76 17.94 -11.86
CA ASP A 49 3.83 17.69 -13.31
C ASP A 49 3.16 16.41 -13.82
N VAL A 50 2.43 15.67 -12.97
CA VAL A 50 1.82 14.39 -13.32
C VAL A 50 0.30 14.41 -13.21
N ILE A 51 -0.28 14.81 -12.07
CA ILE A 51 -1.70 14.57 -11.76
C ILE A 51 -2.53 15.83 -12.05
N PRO A 52 -3.47 15.82 -13.03
CA PRO A 52 -4.31 16.97 -13.29
C PRO A 52 -5.34 17.20 -12.19
N GLU A 53 -5.45 18.44 -11.73
CA GLU A 53 -6.42 18.89 -10.73
C GLU A 53 -7.07 20.22 -11.11
N VAL A 54 -8.34 20.38 -10.75
CA VAL A 54 -9.04 21.66 -10.90
C VAL A 54 -8.65 22.57 -9.74
N VAL A 55 -8.13 23.76 -10.04
CA VAL A 55 -7.80 24.78 -9.03
C VAL A 55 -9.07 25.50 -8.59
N GLY A 56 -9.90 25.93 -9.54
CA GLY A 56 -11.15 26.63 -9.29
C GLY A 56 -11.80 27.18 -10.57
N PRO A 57 -12.99 27.76 -10.46
CA PRO A 57 -13.73 28.33 -11.58
C PRO A 57 -13.20 29.72 -11.97
N VAL A 58 -13.30 30.05 -13.25
CA VAL A 58 -13.13 31.41 -13.77
C VAL A 58 -14.46 32.13 -13.62
N LEU A 59 -14.69 32.78 -12.48
CA LEU A 59 -16.00 33.33 -12.10
C LEU A 59 -16.57 34.33 -13.11
N SER A 60 -15.73 35.08 -13.82
CA SER A 60 -16.16 36.04 -14.85
C SER A 60 -16.79 35.37 -16.08
N LEU A 61 -16.52 34.08 -16.31
CA LEU A 61 -17.05 33.30 -17.42
C LEU A 61 -18.17 32.34 -17.00
N ARG A 62 -18.58 32.37 -15.73
CA ARG A 62 -19.61 31.47 -15.21
C ARG A 62 -20.95 31.70 -15.93
N PRO A 63 -21.58 30.63 -16.47
CA PRO A 63 -22.91 30.74 -17.04
C PRO A 63 -23.94 31.23 -16.00
N LYS A 64 -24.83 32.15 -16.40
CA LYS A 64 -25.85 32.74 -15.51
C LYS A 64 -26.77 31.70 -14.83
N ASN A 65 -27.01 30.57 -15.50
CA ASN A 65 -27.90 29.49 -15.02
C ASN A 65 -27.11 28.32 -14.38
N SER A 66 -25.86 28.55 -13.98
CA SER A 66 -24.98 27.53 -13.40
C SER A 66 -25.51 27.05 -12.03
N LYS A 67 -25.69 25.74 -11.89
CA LYS A 67 -26.22 25.09 -10.69
C LYS A 67 -25.09 24.47 -9.86
N PRO A 68 -25.08 24.64 -8.52
CA PRO A 68 -24.14 23.95 -7.66
C PRO A 68 -24.17 22.44 -7.86
N TRP A 69 -23.00 21.82 -7.98
CA TRP A 69 -22.89 20.37 -7.99
C TRP A 69 -23.19 19.83 -6.59
N LYS A 70 -23.93 18.72 -6.53
CA LYS A 70 -24.23 18.03 -5.28
C LYS A 70 -23.53 16.68 -5.27
N PHE A 71 -22.75 16.44 -4.22
CA PHE A 71 -22.14 15.15 -4.01
C PHE A 71 -23.23 14.09 -3.85
N PRO A 72 -23.13 12.93 -4.55
CA PRO A 72 -24.14 11.90 -4.47
C PRO A 72 -24.30 11.39 -3.04
N THR A 73 -25.53 11.17 -2.59
CA THR A 73 -25.82 10.60 -1.27
C THR A 73 -25.87 9.08 -1.28
N THR A 74 -26.00 8.49 -2.47
CA THR A 74 -26.07 7.05 -2.70
C THR A 74 -24.94 6.59 -3.61
N CYS A 75 -24.46 5.36 -3.40
CA CYS A 75 -23.46 4.74 -4.25
C CYS A 75 -24.05 4.50 -5.64
N VAL A 76 -23.23 4.68 -6.67
CA VAL A 76 -23.69 4.48 -8.06
C VAL A 76 -23.76 3.01 -8.47
N CYS A 77 -23.30 2.07 -7.62
CA CYS A 77 -23.45 0.64 -7.85
C CYS A 77 -24.92 0.20 -7.79
N ASP A 78 -25.20 -1.06 -8.12
CA ASP A 78 -26.56 -1.57 -8.20
C ASP A 78 -27.26 -1.66 -6.84
N LEU A 79 -26.50 -1.79 -5.75
CA LEU A 79 -27.04 -1.84 -4.38
C LEU A 79 -27.53 -0.49 -3.85
N LYS A 80 -27.13 0.62 -4.49
CA LYS A 80 -27.55 2.01 -4.15
C LYS A 80 -27.43 2.37 -2.65
N SER A 81 -26.48 1.77 -1.94
CA SER A 81 -26.27 2.00 -0.51
C SER A 81 -25.95 3.47 -0.19
N LYS A 82 -26.27 3.91 1.02
CA LYS A 82 -25.99 5.28 1.46
C LYS A 82 -24.48 5.51 1.59
N LEU A 83 -23.99 6.58 0.99
CA LEU A 83 -22.61 7.03 1.19
C LEU A 83 -22.46 7.71 2.54
N VAL A 84 -21.39 7.38 3.25
CA VAL A 84 -21.10 7.83 4.62
C VAL A 84 -19.77 8.57 4.62
N GLN A 85 -19.74 9.76 5.21
CA GLN A 85 -18.49 10.39 5.63
C GLN A 85 -18.33 10.10 7.12
N VAL A 86 -17.27 9.37 7.48
CA VAL A 86 -16.97 9.06 8.88
C VAL A 86 -16.44 10.32 9.56
N GLU A 87 -16.81 10.53 10.81
CA GLU A 87 -16.32 11.67 11.60
C GLU A 87 -14.78 11.68 11.63
N GLY A 88 -14.19 12.85 11.36
CA GLY A 88 -12.73 13.03 11.26
C GLY A 88 -12.08 12.58 9.95
N GLU A 89 -12.82 11.95 9.02
CA GLU A 89 -12.31 11.62 7.68
C GLU A 89 -12.87 12.60 6.62
N ALA A 90 -12.03 13.14 5.75
CA ALA A 90 -12.46 14.01 4.64
C ALA A 90 -13.17 13.26 3.49
N ASP A 91 -12.97 11.94 3.41
CA ASP A 91 -13.49 11.11 2.34
C ASP A 91 -14.92 10.63 2.63
N THR A 92 -15.80 10.78 1.65
CA THR A 92 -17.12 10.11 1.64
C THR A 92 -17.00 8.74 0.96
N ARG A 93 -17.59 7.70 1.55
CA ARG A 93 -17.36 6.31 1.12
C ARG A 93 -18.63 5.46 1.11
N CYS A 94 -18.61 4.43 0.27
CA CYS A 94 -19.52 3.29 0.37
C CYS A 94 -19.01 2.36 1.47
N VAL A 95 -19.88 2.00 2.42
CA VAL A 95 -19.55 1.09 3.54
C VAL A 95 -20.23 -0.28 3.39
N GLU A 96 -20.94 -0.50 2.28
CA GLU A 96 -21.60 -1.76 1.95
C GLU A 96 -20.56 -2.86 1.66
N PRO A 97 -20.46 -3.92 2.49
CA PRO A 97 -19.47 -4.98 2.30
C PRO A 97 -19.58 -5.67 0.94
N GLU A 98 -20.80 -5.82 0.43
CA GLU A 98 -21.11 -6.49 -0.84
C GLU A 98 -21.00 -5.56 -2.06
N CYS A 99 -20.53 -4.32 -1.88
CA CYS A 99 -20.41 -3.37 -2.98
C CYS A 99 -19.49 -3.91 -4.10
N PRO A 100 -20.00 -4.08 -5.35
CA PRO A 100 -19.21 -4.67 -6.43
C PRO A 100 -17.99 -3.83 -6.78
N PHE A 101 -18.10 -2.49 -6.74
CA PHE A 101 -16.94 -1.62 -6.98
C PHE A 101 -15.85 -1.79 -5.92
N GLN A 102 -16.22 -2.11 -4.67
CA GLN A 102 -15.21 -2.41 -3.65
C GLN A 102 -14.57 -3.78 -3.87
N ARG A 103 -15.35 -4.78 -4.26
CA ARG A 103 -14.83 -6.11 -4.66
C ARG A 103 -13.81 -5.95 -5.79
N ASP A 104 -14.19 -5.29 -6.88
CA ASP A 104 -13.33 -5.18 -8.07
C ASP A 104 -12.05 -4.41 -7.73
N GLN A 105 -12.15 -3.34 -6.95
CA GLN A 105 -10.97 -2.60 -6.47
C GLN A 105 -10.06 -3.41 -5.55
N ARG A 106 -10.61 -4.32 -4.72
CA ARG A 106 -9.78 -5.24 -3.93
C ARG A 106 -9.02 -6.20 -4.84
N ILE A 107 -9.66 -6.71 -5.90
CA ILE A 107 -9.01 -7.60 -6.88
C ILE A 107 -7.94 -6.87 -7.68
N ILE A 108 -8.22 -5.65 -8.16
CA ILE A 108 -7.25 -4.80 -8.87
C ILE A 108 -6.05 -4.50 -7.98
N HIS A 109 -6.28 -4.13 -6.71
CA HIS A 109 -5.20 -3.87 -5.76
C HIS A 109 -4.34 -5.11 -5.51
N PHE A 110 -4.97 -6.27 -5.32
CA PHE A 110 -4.29 -7.54 -5.12
C PHE A 110 -3.35 -7.89 -6.29
N ALA A 111 -3.79 -7.64 -7.53
CA ALA A 111 -2.99 -7.89 -8.73
C ALA A 111 -1.90 -6.84 -9.02
N SER A 112 -1.93 -5.69 -8.34
CA SER A 112 -0.99 -4.60 -8.60
C SER A 112 0.47 -5.03 -8.38
N ARG A 113 1.41 -4.33 -9.03
CA ARG A 113 2.87 -4.52 -8.83
C ARG A 113 3.31 -4.39 -7.37
N GLY A 114 2.59 -3.57 -6.60
CA GLY A 114 2.83 -3.36 -5.18
C GLY A 114 2.49 -4.57 -4.32
N ALA A 115 1.60 -5.43 -4.81
CA ALA A 115 1.09 -6.63 -4.16
C ALA A 115 1.54 -7.90 -4.94
N MET A 116 0.61 -8.71 -5.44
CA MET A 116 0.92 -10.02 -6.02
C MET A 116 1.47 -9.99 -7.45
N ASP A 117 1.49 -8.81 -8.07
CA ASP A 117 2.13 -8.58 -9.37
C ASP A 117 1.67 -9.57 -10.44
N ILE A 118 0.36 -9.55 -10.71
CA ILE A 118 -0.31 -10.42 -11.68
C ILE A 118 -0.49 -9.64 -12.98
N GLU A 119 0.47 -9.81 -13.89
CA GLU A 119 0.42 -9.18 -15.20
C GLU A 119 -0.80 -9.66 -16.02
N GLY A 120 -1.42 -8.74 -16.76
CA GLY A 120 -2.64 -9.00 -17.53
C GLY A 120 -3.94 -8.90 -16.74
N LEU A 121 -3.91 -8.83 -15.40
CA LEU A 121 -5.08 -8.64 -14.56
C LEU A 121 -5.33 -7.15 -14.22
N GLY A 122 -5.49 -6.32 -15.26
CA GLY A 122 -5.84 -4.91 -15.13
C GLY A 122 -7.35 -4.67 -14.93
N GLU A 123 -7.75 -3.40 -14.75
CA GLU A 123 -9.14 -3.01 -14.44
C GLU A 123 -10.17 -3.62 -15.39
N LYS A 124 -9.94 -3.52 -16.70
CA LYS A 124 -10.85 -4.08 -17.72
C LYS A 124 -11.02 -5.59 -17.59
N THR A 125 -9.93 -6.31 -17.32
CA THR A 125 -9.95 -7.77 -17.14
C THR A 125 -10.73 -8.13 -15.87
N VAL A 126 -10.51 -7.40 -14.77
CA VAL A 126 -11.24 -7.63 -13.52
C VAL A 126 -12.73 -7.40 -13.71
N PHE A 127 -13.14 -6.30 -14.36
CA PHE A 127 -14.54 -6.04 -14.67
C PHE A 127 -15.16 -7.14 -15.52
N ALA A 128 -14.48 -7.58 -16.59
CA ALA A 128 -14.97 -8.66 -17.43
C ALA A 128 -15.16 -9.99 -16.66
N LEU A 129 -14.22 -10.32 -15.76
CA LEU A 129 -14.32 -11.50 -14.88
C LEU A 129 -15.48 -11.38 -13.90
N SER A 130 -15.64 -10.20 -13.29
CA SER A 130 -16.67 -9.98 -12.28
C SER A 130 -18.07 -9.90 -12.87
N ASP A 131 -18.23 -9.31 -14.06
CA ASP A 131 -19.51 -9.21 -14.77
C ASP A 131 -20.04 -10.59 -15.19
N LYS A 132 -19.14 -11.53 -15.48
CA LYS A 132 -19.46 -12.95 -15.73
C LYS A 132 -19.64 -13.77 -14.43
N ASN A 133 -19.49 -13.15 -13.25
CA ASN A 133 -19.47 -13.81 -11.95
C ASN A 133 -18.40 -14.91 -11.84
N PHE A 134 -17.30 -14.80 -12.58
CA PHE A 134 -16.20 -15.78 -12.48
C PHE A 134 -15.33 -15.56 -11.25
N VAL A 135 -15.36 -14.36 -10.67
CA VAL A 135 -14.65 -13.99 -9.45
C VAL A 135 -15.57 -13.19 -8.52
N SER A 136 -15.61 -13.58 -7.25
CA SER A 136 -16.33 -12.86 -6.19
C SER A 136 -15.38 -12.31 -5.13
N ASP A 137 -14.18 -12.88 -5.02
CA ASP A 137 -13.09 -12.39 -4.19
C ASP A 137 -11.71 -12.70 -4.80
N ILE A 138 -10.66 -12.25 -4.12
CA ILE A 138 -9.27 -12.43 -4.55
C ILE A 138 -8.83 -13.91 -4.53
N GLY A 139 -9.49 -14.76 -3.76
CA GLY A 139 -9.21 -16.20 -3.70
C GLY A 139 -9.65 -16.93 -4.96
N ASP A 140 -10.75 -16.49 -5.58
CA ASP A 140 -11.30 -17.13 -6.80
C ASP A 140 -10.36 -17.07 -8.00
N LEU A 141 -9.44 -16.10 -8.03
CA LEU A 141 -8.44 -15.94 -9.09
C LEU A 141 -7.67 -17.23 -9.36
N TYR A 142 -7.33 -17.97 -8.30
CA TYR A 142 -6.53 -19.18 -8.39
C TYR A 142 -7.33 -20.42 -8.83
N SER A 143 -8.62 -20.27 -9.06
CA SER A 143 -9.52 -21.30 -9.61
C SER A 143 -9.96 -21.00 -11.05
N LEU A 144 -9.45 -19.91 -11.66
CA LEU A 144 -9.73 -19.58 -13.05
C LEU A 144 -9.13 -20.63 -13.99
N THR A 145 -9.87 -20.91 -15.06
CA THR A 145 -9.48 -21.90 -16.07
C THR A 145 -9.44 -21.26 -17.45
N LEU A 146 -8.78 -21.94 -18.38
CA LEU A 146 -8.65 -21.46 -19.76
C LEU A 146 -10.05 -21.29 -20.40
N GLU A 147 -10.96 -22.22 -20.12
CA GLU A 147 -12.33 -22.20 -20.65
C GLU A 147 -13.14 -21.01 -20.15
N LYS A 148 -12.94 -20.58 -18.90
CA LYS A 148 -13.58 -19.35 -18.38
C LYS A 148 -12.99 -18.11 -19.06
N LEU A 149 -11.68 -18.02 -19.18
CA LEU A 149 -11.02 -16.86 -19.78
C LEU A 149 -11.37 -16.68 -21.27
N LEU A 150 -11.53 -17.77 -22.01
CA LEU A 150 -11.95 -17.74 -23.42
C LEU A 150 -13.40 -17.27 -23.63
N GLN A 151 -14.21 -17.16 -22.56
CA GLN A 151 -15.56 -16.57 -22.63
C GLN A 151 -15.55 -15.04 -22.46
N LEU A 152 -14.38 -14.43 -22.24
CA LEU A 152 -14.23 -12.99 -22.09
C LEU A 152 -13.93 -12.34 -23.45
N ASP A 153 -14.59 -11.22 -23.72
CA ASP A 153 -14.33 -10.45 -24.93
C ASP A 153 -12.89 -9.93 -24.96
N GLY A 154 -12.22 -10.11 -26.10
CA GLY A 154 -10.82 -9.70 -26.29
C GLY A 154 -9.77 -10.67 -25.74
N PHE A 155 -10.16 -11.81 -25.16
CA PHE A 155 -9.23 -12.88 -24.81
C PHE A 155 -9.02 -13.87 -25.97
N ALA A 156 -7.76 -14.11 -26.30
CA ALA A 156 -7.33 -15.21 -27.14
C ALA A 156 -6.61 -16.27 -26.29
N GLU A 157 -6.39 -17.46 -26.85
CA GLU A 157 -5.75 -18.56 -26.13
C GLU A 157 -4.40 -18.18 -25.51
N LEU A 158 -3.59 -17.41 -26.24
CA LEU A 158 -2.29 -16.94 -25.74
C LEU A 158 -2.43 -15.98 -24.55
N SER A 159 -3.32 -14.98 -24.63
CA SER A 159 -3.50 -14.02 -23.55
C SER A 159 -4.11 -14.67 -22.31
N ALA A 160 -5.01 -15.64 -22.50
CA ALA A 160 -5.57 -16.45 -21.42
C ALA A 160 -4.51 -17.31 -20.74
N LYS A 161 -3.67 -18.02 -21.50
CA LYS A 161 -2.54 -18.80 -20.97
C LYS A 161 -1.53 -17.93 -20.21
N ASN A 162 -1.22 -16.75 -20.74
CA ASN A 162 -0.31 -15.80 -20.06
C ASN A 162 -0.89 -15.33 -18.72
N LEU A 163 -2.18 -15.02 -18.66
CA LEU A 163 -2.83 -14.63 -17.40
C LEU A 163 -2.82 -15.78 -16.38
N LEU A 164 -3.16 -17.00 -16.80
CA LEU A 164 -3.11 -18.17 -15.92
C LEU A 164 -1.69 -18.42 -15.40
N LYS A 165 -0.68 -18.25 -16.26
CA LYS A 165 0.72 -18.32 -15.85
C LYS A 165 1.06 -17.24 -14.82
N ALA A 166 0.67 -15.99 -15.04
CA ALA A 166 0.92 -14.90 -14.09
C ALA A 166 0.26 -15.16 -12.73
N ILE A 167 -0.97 -15.71 -12.71
CA ILE A 167 -1.66 -16.12 -11.47
C ILE A 167 -0.93 -17.29 -10.79
N ALA A 168 -0.42 -18.26 -11.56
CA ALA A 168 0.36 -19.36 -11.01
C ALA A 168 1.68 -18.88 -10.41
N ASP A 169 2.41 -18.02 -11.14
CA ASP A 169 3.67 -17.44 -10.71
C ASP A 169 3.50 -16.55 -9.46
N SER A 170 2.32 -15.93 -9.28
CA SER A 170 2.06 -15.11 -8.10
C SER A 170 1.97 -15.90 -6.79
N LYS A 171 1.83 -17.23 -6.84
CA LYS A 171 1.73 -18.07 -5.64
C LYS A 171 2.99 -18.02 -4.76
N SER A 172 4.16 -17.79 -5.34
CA SER A 172 5.45 -17.73 -4.63
C SER A 172 5.92 -16.31 -4.30
N ARG A 173 5.02 -15.32 -4.39
CA ARG A 173 5.37 -13.94 -3.99
C ARG A 173 5.66 -13.89 -2.49
N PRO A 174 6.61 -13.05 -2.04
CA PRO A 174 6.93 -12.92 -0.62
C PRO A 174 5.70 -12.61 0.24
N LEU A 175 5.69 -13.10 1.48
CA LEU A 175 4.59 -12.88 2.43
C LEU A 175 4.20 -11.40 2.57
N ALA A 176 5.17 -10.47 2.54
CA ALA A 176 4.90 -9.04 2.62
C ALA A 176 4.02 -8.54 1.47
N LYS A 177 4.20 -9.08 0.26
CA LYS A 177 3.37 -8.76 -0.91
C LYS A 177 1.96 -9.31 -0.76
N LEU A 178 1.81 -10.52 -0.22
CA LEU A 178 0.51 -11.10 0.09
C LEU A 178 -0.24 -10.24 1.12
N LEU A 179 0.40 -9.85 2.22
CA LEU A 179 -0.17 -8.98 3.25
C LEU A 179 -0.62 -7.63 2.70
N VAL A 180 0.18 -6.99 1.83
CA VAL A 180 -0.23 -5.77 1.12
C VAL A 180 -1.44 -6.04 0.24
N GLY A 181 -1.45 -7.16 -0.48
CA GLY A 181 -2.54 -7.57 -1.36
C GLY A 181 -3.87 -7.82 -0.65
N LEU A 182 -3.85 -8.27 0.61
CA LEU A 182 -5.08 -8.43 1.42
C LEU A 182 -5.84 -7.11 1.63
N GLY A 183 -5.16 -5.96 1.48
CA GLY A 183 -5.79 -4.65 1.53
C GLY A 183 -6.29 -4.25 2.92
N ILE A 184 -5.65 -4.76 3.98
CA ILE A 184 -5.98 -4.40 5.38
C ILE A 184 -5.74 -2.89 5.58
N LYS A 185 -6.75 -2.17 6.08
CA LYS A 185 -6.72 -0.70 6.17
C LYS A 185 -5.53 -0.24 7.03
N ASN A 186 -4.72 0.67 6.47
CA ASN A 186 -3.50 1.24 7.05
C ASN A 186 -2.29 0.29 7.12
N LEU A 187 -2.41 -0.96 6.64
CA LEU A 187 -1.26 -1.85 6.51
C LEU A 187 -0.53 -1.57 5.19
N GLY A 188 0.58 -0.81 5.28
CA GLY A 188 1.43 -0.48 4.13
C GLY A 188 2.60 -1.46 3.92
N PRO A 189 3.35 -1.31 2.82
CA PRO A 189 4.47 -2.21 2.49
C PRO A 189 5.51 -2.36 3.59
N ALA A 190 5.96 -1.26 4.21
CA ALA A 190 6.97 -1.31 5.26
C ALA A 190 6.52 -2.11 6.49
N ALA A 191 5.28 -1.90 6.94
CA ALA A 191 4.72 -2.65 8.06
C ALA A 191 4.48 -4.13 7.71
N ALA A 192 4.07 -4.43 6.47
CA ALA A 192 3.94 -5.79 5.98
C ALA A 192 5.28 -6.53 5.91
N GLU A 193 6.36 -5.84 5.54
CA GLU A 193 7.73 -6.38 5.58
C GLU A 193 8.15 -6.69 7.02
N SER A 194 7.96 -5.75 7.95
CA SER A 194 8.28 -5.97 9.37
C SER A 194 7.52 -7.16 9.96
N LEU A 195 6.21 -7.28 9.68
CA LEU A 195 5.39 -8.43 10.10
C LEU A 195 5.93 -9.73 9.52
N SER A 196 6.23 -9.75 8.22
CA SER A 196 6.72 -10.96 7.54
C SER A 196 8.03 -11.44 8.13
N ARG A 197 8.95 -10.51 8.45
CA ARG A 197 10.24 -10.84 9.07
C ARG A 197 10.10 -11.35 10.50
N ARG A 198 9.20 -10.75 11.29
CA ARG A 198 9.01 -11.13 12.69
C ARG A 198 8.31 -12.46 12.87
N PHE A 199 7.27 -12.73 12.08
CA PHE A 199 6.40 -13.89 12.27
C PHE A 199 6.74 -15.05 11.32
N GLY A 200 7.44 -14.79 10.21
CA GLY A 200 7.93 -15.80 9.26
C GLY A 200 6.87 -16.45 8.37
N SER A 201 5.64 -16.58 8.87
CA SER A 201 4.50 -17.14 8.13
C SER A 201 3.19 -16.37 8.38
N LEU A 202 2.24 -16.49 7.45
CA LEU A 202 0.89 -15.95 7.61
C LEU A 202 0.15 -16.61 8.79
N ASP A 203 0.37 -17.90 9.01
CA ASP A 203 -0.28 -18.64 10.09
C ASP A 203 0.13 -18.10 11.46
N ALA A 204 1.42 -17.81 11.65
CA ALA A 204 1.91 -17.16 12.86
C ALA A 204 1.32 -15.75 13.06
N ILE A 205 1.06 -14.99 11.99
CA ILE A 205 0.40 -13.68 12.06
C ILE A 205 -1.09 -13.84 12.43
N ILE A 206 -1.76 -14.87 11.92
CA ILE A 206 -3.17 -15.16 12.22
C ILE A 206 -3.35 -15.52 13.70
N GLU A 207 -2.39 -16.25 14.28
CA GLU A 207 -2.42 -16.69 15.68
C GLU A 207 -1.96 -15.61 16.68
N ALA A 208 -1.25 -14.58 16.21
CA ALA A 208 -0.70 -13.52 17.05
C ALA A 208 -1.79 -12.66 17.71
N THR A 209 -1.56 -12.26 18.96
CA THR A 209 -2.47 -11.33 19.65
C THR A 209 -2.28 -9.89 19.16
N PRO A 210 -3.29 -9.00 19.33
CA PRO A 210 -3.14 -7.58 19.00
C PRO A 210 -1.95 -6.92 19.71
N GLU A 211 -1.60 -7.35 20.92
CA GLU A 211 -0.45 -6.85 21.67
C GLU A 211 0.87 -7.25 21.01
N GLN A 212 1.01 -8.51 20.60
CA GLN A 212 2.20 -8.98 19.89
C GLN A 212 2.35 -8.30 18.52
N LEU A 213 1.24 -8.04 17.84
CA LEU A 213 1.23 -7.33 16.57
C LEU A 213 1.61 -5.85 16.72
N SER A 214 1.28 -5.22 17.86
CA SER A 214 1.58 -3.79 18.09
C SER A 214 3.04 -3.50 18.49
N GLU A 215 3.81 -4.53 18.84
CA GLU A 215 5.25 -4.43 19.09
C GLU A 215 6.06 -4.21 17.80
N ILE A 216 5.44 -4.41 16.63
CA ILE A 216 6.12 -4.33 15.34
C ILE A 216 6.26 -2.89 14.89
N ASP A 217 7.47 -2.51 14.46
CA ASP A 217 7.70 -1.16 13.92
C ASP A 217 6.79 -0.89 12.71
N GLY A 218 6.05 0.21 12.79
CA GLY A 218 5.05 0.60 11.79
C GLY A 218 3.66 0.01 12.03
N VAL A 219 3.47 -0.84 13.04
CA VAL A 219 2.17 -1.40 13.45
C VAL A 219 1.81 -0.87 14.84
N GLY A 220 1.07 0.23 14.90
CA GLY A 220 0.48 0.68 16.18
C GLY A 220 -0.77 -0.15 16.56
N GLU A 221 -1.28 0.05 17.78
CA GLU A 221 -2.48 -0.63 18.32
C GLU A 221 -3.69 -0.60 17.36
N VAL A 222 -3.90 0.54 16.66
CA VAL A 222 -4.99 0.70 15.68
C VAL A 222 -4.82 -0.22 14.48
N ILE A 223 -3.59 -0.45 14.02
CA ILE A 223 -3.31 -1.34 12.89
C ILE A 223 -3.37 -2.79 13.36
N ALA A 224 -2.78 -3.10 14.52
CA ALA A 224 -2.83 -4.42 15.12
C ALA A 224 -4.27 -4.93 15.31
N THR A 225 -5.15 -4.11 15.89
CA THR A 225 -6.57 -4.42 16.03
C THR A 225 -7.25 -4.67 14.68
N LYS A 226 -6.91 -3.90 13.64
CA LYS A 226 -7.47 -4.10 12.29
C LYS A 226 -6.99 -5.40 11.65
N ILE A 227 -5.74 -5.79 11.87
CA ILE A 227 -5.20 -7.06 11.39
C ILE A 227 -5.93 -8.21 12.07
N ALA A 228 -6.01 -8.20 13.41
CA ALA A 228 -6.72 -9.23 14.17
C ALA A 228 -8.20 -9.35 13.77
N ASN A 229 -8.90 -8.22 13.66
CA ASN A 229 -10.31 -8.21 13.21
C ASN A 229 -10.48 -8.71 11.78
N TRP A 230 -9.52 -8.45 10.89
CA TRP A 230 -9.57 -8.93 9.51
C TRP A 230 -9.55 -10.46 9.48
N PHE A 231 -8.65 -11.09 10.24
CA PHE A 231 -8.54 -12.56 10.33
C PHE A 231 -9.63 -13.21 11.21
N ALA A 232 -10.27 -12.46 12.10
CA ALA A 232 -11.45 -12.95 12.83
C ALA A 232 -12.72 -13.08 11.96
N ASP A 233 -12.76 -12.38 10.81
CA ASP A 233 -13.91 -12.41 9.90
C ASP A 233 -13.94 -13.70 9.08
N LYS A 234 -15.08 -14.40 9.13
CA LYS A 234 -15.27 -15.68 8.43
C LYS A 234 -15.15 -15.56 6.91
N SER A 235 -15.58 -14.46 6.32
CA SER A 235 -15.50 -14.22 4.88
C SER A 235 -14.05 -14.05 4.42
N HIS A 236 -13.22 -13.36 5.21
CA HIS A 236 -11.79 -13.25 4.95
C HIS A 236 -11.06 -14.59 5.16
N MET A 237 -11.42 -15.35 6.19
CA MET A 237 -10.85 -16.68 6.40
C MET A 237 -11.21 -17.67 5.28
N ALA A 238 -12.38 -17.50 4.63
CA ALA A 238 -12.71 -18.26 3.44
C ALA A 238 -11.75 -17.96 2.26
N ILE A 239 -11.30 -16.71 2.10
CA ILE A 239 -10.26 -16.34 1.13
C ILE A 239 -8.95 -17.04 1.45
N ILE A 240 -8.51 -17.02 2.70
CA ILE A 240 -7.27 -17.69 3.14
C ILE A 240 -7.33 -19.20 2.87
N LYS A 241 -8.50 -19.83 3.06
CA LYS A 241 -8.71 -21.24 2.71
C LYS A 241 -8.57 -21.50 1.21
N LYS A 242 -9.11 -20.62 0.35
CA LYS A 242 -8.94 -20.72 -1.12
C LYS A 242 -7.46 -20.61 -1.51
N PHE A 243 -6.74 -19.66 -0.94
CA PHE A 243 -5.31 -19.51 -1.16
C PHE A 243 -4.51 -20.76 -0.75
N ARG A 244 -4.81 -21.32 0.43
CA ARG A 244 -4.15 -22.55 0.90
C ARG A 244 -4.44 -23.73 -0.03
N ALA A 245 -5.70 -23.91 -0.45
CA ALA A 245 -6.08 -24.96 -1.39
C ALA A 245 -5.41 -24.80 -2.77
N ALA A 246 -5.15 -23.55 -3.18
CA ALA A 246 -4.44 -23.24 -4.41
C ALA A 246 -2.91 -23.38 -4.30
N GLY A 247 -2.36 -23.58 -3.10
CA GLY A 247 -0.91 -23.64 -2.87
C GLY A 247 -0.22 -22.29 -2.94
N VAL A 248 -0.90 -21.20 -2.55
CA VAL A 248 -0.24 -19.90 -2.33
C VAL A 248 0.70 -20.04 -1.14
N GLU A 249 1.95 -19.61 -1.29
CA GLU A 249 2.94 -19.66 -0.24
C GLU A 249 2.63 -18.63 0.84
N PHE A 250 2.53 -19.09 2.08
CA PHE A 250 2.24 -18.25 3.25
C PHE A 250 3.52 -17.81 3.97
N GLY A 251 4.64 -17.80 3.26
CA GLY A 251 5.97 -17.62 3.84
C GLY A 251 6.54 -18.93 4.39
N ASN A 252 7.88 -18.99 4.36
CA ASN A 252 8.74 -19.99 5.00
C ASN A 252 10.04 -19.29 5.44
N VAL A 253 9.95 -18.01 5.79
CA VAL A 253 11.13 -17.23 6.15
C VAL A 253 11.54 -17.70 7.54
N ALA A 254 12.81 -18.10 7.70
CA ALA A 254 13.36 -18.40 9.02
C ALA A 254 13.07 -17.21 9.95
N VAL A 255 12.31 -17.45 11.00
CA VAL A 255 12.01 -16.44 12.01
C VAL A 255 13.33 -15.99 12.58
N ASN A 256 13.62 -14.69 12.50
CA ASN A 256 14.79 -14.17 13.17
C ASN A 256 14.46 -14.02 14.65
N ASP A 257 14.85 -15.01 15.46
CA ASP A 257 14.69 -15.01 16.92
C ASP A 257 15.65 -14.03 17.63
N ALA A 258 16.36 -13.18 16.88
CA ALA A 258 17.23 -12.19 17.48
C ALA A 258 16.44 -11.26 18.42
N PRO A 259 16.99 -10.94 19.60
CA PRO A 259 16.40 -9.99 20.52
C PRO A 259 16.06 -8.65 19.84
N GLN A 260 14.85 -8.14 20.09
CA GLN A 260 14.34 -6.89 19.51
C GLN A 260 14.91 -5.65 20.24
N ASN A 261 16.22 -5.61 20.41
CA ASN A 261 16.89 -4.62 21.26
C ASN A 261 16.98 -3.23 20.61
N LEU A 262 16.58 -3.11 19.33
CA LEU A 262 16.65 -1.87 18.56
C LEU A 262 15.30 -1.23 18.25
N VAL A 263 14.20 -1.71 18.82
CA VAL A 263 12.86 -1.11 18.62
C VAL A 263 12.89 0.40 18.89
N GLY A 264 12.42 1.18 17.92
CA GLY A 264 12.35 2.64 18.00
C GLY A 264 13.69 3.36 17.75
N LYS A 265 14.81 2.66 17.59
CA LYS A 265 16.14 3.26 17.38
C LYS A 265 16.46 3.38 15.90
N ALA A 266 16.90 4.56 15.48
CA ALA A 266 17.34 4.81 14.10
C ALA A 266 18.88 4.77 14.01
N VAL A 267 19.43 3.74 13.37
CA VAL A 267 20.88 3.50 13.25
C VAL A 267 21.31 3.69 11.80
N VAL A 268 22.14 4.69 11.52
CA VAL A 268 22.66 4.97 10.18
C VAL A 268 23.99 4.26 9.99
N VAL A 269 24.20 3.61 8.85
CA VAL A 269 25.48 3.00 8.49
C VAL A 269 26.17 3.82 7.39
N THR A 270 27.47 4.04 7.54
CA THR A 270 28.34 4.68 6.55
C THR A 270 29.63 3.89 6.41
N GLY A 271 30.07 3.65 5.17
CA GLY A 271 31.18 2.74 4.90
C GLY A 271 30.80 1.26 4.96
N THR A 272 31.78 0.39 4.80
CA THR A 272 31.65 -1.08 4.89
C THR A 272 32.01 -1.52 6.30
N VAL A 273 31.06 -2.11 7.02
CA VAL A 273 31.28 -2.54 8.41
C VAL A 273 31.90 -3.93 8.41
N GLU A 274 32.98 -4.12 9.17
CA GLU A 274 33.64 -5.43 9.27
C GLU A 274 32.64 -6.53 9.67
N GLY A 275 32.65 -7.64 8.94
CA GLY A 275 31.72 -8.76 9.15
C GLY A 275 30.32 -8.59 8.54
N PHE A 276 30.02 -7.45 7.91
CA PHE A 276 28.73 -7.21 7.25
C PHE A 276 28.89 -6.66 5.84
N SER A 277 28.08 -7.15 4.90
CA SER A 277 27.83 -6.37 3.68
C SER A 277 27.02 -5.12 4.04
N ARG A 278 27.01 -4.13 3.14
CA ARG A 278 26.21 -2.92 3.35
C ARG A 278 24.72 -3.24 3.51
N GLU A 279 24.18 -4.15 2.70
CA GLU A 279 22.82 -4.65 2.90
C GLU A 279 22.70 -5.46 4.21
N GLY A 280 23.69 -6.29 4.55
CA GLY A 280 23.70 -7.13 5.74
C GLY A 280 23.67 -6.33 7.05
N ALA A 281 24.36 -5.19 7.12
CA ALA A 281 24.31 -4.32 8.28
C ALA A 281 22.91 -3.68 8.45
N GLN A 282 22.32 -3.23 7.34
CA GLN A 282 20.95 -2.71 7.32
C GLN A 282 19.93 -3.79 7.71
N GLU A 283 20.12 -5.01 7.24
CA GLU A 283 19.30 -6.16 7.61
C GLU A 283 19.46 -6.51 9.10
N ALA A 284 20.68 -6.53 9.64
CA ALA A 284 20.93 -6.82 11.05
C ALA A 284 20.28 -5.80 12.01
N ILE A 285 20.24 -4.52 11.61
CA ILE A 285 19.52 -3.46 12.34
C ILE A 285 18.02 -3.70 12.28
N THR A 286 17.50 -3.90 11.06
CA THR A 286 16.05 -4.01 10.83
C THR A 286 15.46 -5.31 11.37
N SER A 287 16.24 -6.38 11.41
CA SER A 287 15.82 -7.67 11.98
C SER A 287 15.67 -7.65 13.51
N ARG A 288 16.24 -6.63 14.18
CA ARG A 288 16.15 -6.40 15.64
C ARG A 288 15.21 -5.25 16.00
N GLY A 289 14.34 -4.84 15.07
CA GLY A 289 13.33 -3.80 15.26
C GLY A 289 13.82 -2.36 15.03
N GLY A 290 15.07 -2.17 14.63
CA GLY A 290 15.66 -0.86 14.36
C GLY A 290 15.33 -0.31 12.97
N LYS A 291 15.50 1.01 12.81
CA LYS A 291 15.42 1.68 11.51
C LYS A 291 16.81 1.94 10.98
N SER A 292 17.06 1.69 9.69
CA SER A 292 18.33 2.02 9.05
C SER A 292 18.15 3.08 7.94
N PRO A 293 17.96 4.36 8.31
CA PRO A 293 17.76 5.42 7.32
C PRO A 293 19.06 5.73 6.56
N GLY A 294 18.93 6.15 5.30
CA GLY A 294 20.06 6.48 4.44
C GLY A 294 20.81 7.77 4.81
N SER A 295 20.28 8.57 5.74
CA SER A 295 20.81 9.89 6.12
C SER A 295 20.75 10.13 7.63
N VAL A 296 21.71 10.90 8.15
CA VAL A 296 21.73 11.32 9.55
C VAL A 296 20.76 12.49 9.78
N SER A 297 20.04 12.43 10.91
CA SER A 297 19.12 13.46 11.41
C SER A 297 19.27 13.61 12.93
N ALA A 298 18.64 14.63 13.52
CA ALA A 298 18.64 14.82 14.98
C ALA A 298 17.94 13.68 15.75
N LYS A 299 17.17 12.82 15.06
CA LYS A 299 16.53 11.63 15.66
C LYS A 299 17.36 10.36 15.49
N THR A 300 18.53 10.44 14.86
CA THR A 300 19.42 9.30 14.68
C THR A 300 19.99 8.89 16.04
N PHE A 301 19.80 7.64 16.41
CA PHE A 301 20.29 7.06 17.66
C PHE A 301 21.80 6.85 17.62
N ALA A 302 22.34 6.37 16.49
CA ALA A 302 23.77 6.19 16.28
C ALA A 302 24.16 6.24 14.80
N LEU A 303 25.39 6.66 14.53
CA LEU A 303 26.08 6.49 13.25
C LEU A 303 27.14 5.39 13.40
N VAL A 304 26.99 4.30 12.65
CA VAL A 304 28.00 3.24 12.52
C VAL A 304 28.94 3.61 11.39
N VAL A 305 30.24 3.66 11.69
CA VAL A 305 31.30 4.00 10.75
C VAL A 305 32.13 2.74 10.48
N GLY A 306 32.09 2.29 9.23
CA GLY A 306 32.98 1.27 8.68
C GLY A 306 34.04 1.87 7.77
N ASP A 307 34.74 0.99 7.03
CA ASP A 307 35.77 1.37 6.08
C ASP A 307 35.22 2.24 4.95
N GLU A 308 36.01 3.21 4.50
CA GLU A 308 35.65 4.20 3.47
C GLU A 308 34.31 4.93 3.74
N PRO A 309 34.16 5.60 4.90
CA PRO A 309 32.89 6.20 5.26
C PRO A 309 32.59 7.45 4.42
N GLY A 310 31.32 7.64 4.09
CA GLY A 310 30.86 8.85 3.42
C GLY A 310 31.03 10.09 4.30
N ALA A 311 31.88 11.02 3.86
CA ALA A 311 32.23 12.25 4.59
C ALA A 311 30.99 13.07 5.01
N SER A 312 29.97 13.16 4.14
CA SER A 312 28.75 13.94 4.41
C SER A 312 27.93 13.43 5.60
N LYS A 313 27.94 12.13 5.88
CA LYS A 313 27.23 11.53 7.02
C LYS A 313 27.99 11.75 8.32
N LEU A 314 29.32 11.61 8.28
CA LEU A 314 30.22 11.87 9.39
C LEU A 314 30.10 13.31 9.88
N THR A 315 30.27 14.28 8.98
CA THR A 315 30.14 15.71 9.29
C THR A 315 28.79 16.00 9.94
N LYS A 316 27.70 15.48 9.36
CA LYS A 316 26.35 15.72 9.85
C LYS A 316 26.08 15.08 11.21
N ALA A 317 26.65 13.91 11.49
CA ALA A 317 26.55 13.28 12.81
C ALA A 317 27.28 14.10 13.87
N THR A 318 28.49 14.58 13.57
CA THR A 318 29.26 15.45 14.47
C THR A 318 28.53 16.76 14.76
N GLU A 319 27.97 17.42 13.72
CA GLU A 319 27.20 18.66 13.87
C GLU A 319 25.95 18.50 14.76
N LEU A 320 25.27 17.36 14.64
CA LEU A 320 24.04 17.07 15.36
C LEU A 320 24.27 16.39 16.72
N GLY A 321 25.53 16.14 17.10
CA GLY A 321 25.87 15.44 18.34
C GLY A 321 25.39 13.98 18.39
N VAL A 322 25.24 13.34 17.23
CA VAL A 322 24.83 11.94 17.14
C VAL A 322 26.02 11.04 17.50
N PRO A 323 25.86 10.07 18.42
CA PRO A 323 26.93 9.13 18.77
C PRO A 323 27.49 8.38 17.55
N ILE A 324 28.81 8.31 17.47
CA ILE A 324 29.54 7.65 16.37
C ILE A 324 30.22 6.40 16.94
N ILE A 325 29.94 5.24 16.35
CA ILE A 325 30.44 3.93 16.80
C ILE A 325 31.13 3.20 15.66
N ASP A 326 32.12 2.38 15.99
CA ASP A 326 32.85 1.52 15.06
C ASP A 326 32.15 0.15 14.89
N ALA A 327 32.80 -0.78 14.17
CA ALA A 327 32.27 -2.12 13.95
C ALA A 327 32.07 -2.92 15.26
N ALA A 328 32.99 -2.80 16.22
CA ALA A 328 32.87 -3.47 17.52
C ALA A 328 31.70 -2.90 18.32
N GLY A 329 31.54 -1.57 18.29
CA GLY A 329 30.42 -0.89 18.91
C GLY A 329 29.08 -1.24 18.27
N PHE A 330 29.07 -1.47 16.95
CA PHE A 330 27.88 -1.92 16.24
C PHE A 330 27.44 -3.32 16.67
N LEU A 331 28.36 -4.27 16.82
CA LEU A 331 28.03 -5.61 17.34
C LEU A 331 27.41 -5.53 18.74
N LYS A 332 28.02 -4.76 19.65
CA LYS A 332 27.47 -4.56 20.99
C LYS A 332 26.08 -3.93 20.95
N LEU A 333 25.89 -2.92 20.09
CA LEU A 333 24.59 -2.29 19.89
C LEU A 333 23.54 -3.29 19.38
N LEU A 334 23.90 -4.17 18.44
CA LEU A 334 23.01 -5.24 17.96
C LEU A 334 22.66 -6.24 19.08
N GLU A 335 23.61 -6.55 19.97
CA GLU A 335 23.42 -7.53 21.03
C GLU A 335 22.65 -6.99 22.23
N THR A 336 22.89 -5.75 22.66
CA THR A 336 22.33 -5.19 23.90
C THR A 336 21.33 -4.07 23.67
N GLY A 337 21.34 -3.47 22.48
CA GLY A 337 20.59 -2.24 22.21
C GLY A 337 21.23 -0.99 22.81
N GLU A 338 22.36 -1.09 23.49
CA GLU A 338 23.01 0.04 24.15
C GLU A 338 24.23 0.51 23.36
N LEU A 339 24.55 1.80 23.49
CA LEU A 339 25.77 2.34 22.91
C LEU A 339 26.98 1.85 23.72
N PRO A 340 28.14 1.65 23.07
CA PRO A 340 29.39 1.46 23.80
C PRO A 340 29.66 2.71 24.63
N ASN A 341 30.12 2.51 25.87
CA ASN A 341 30.61 3.60 26.72
C ASN A 341 31.88 4.22 26.14
#